data_AF-A0A7K2XHS4-F1
#
_entry.id   AF-A0A7K2XHS4-F1
#
_cell.length_a   1.000
_cell.length_b   1.000
_cell.length_c   1.000
_cell.angle_alpha   90.00
_cell.angle_beta   90.00
_cell.angle_gamma   90.00
#
_symmetry.space_group_name_H-M   'P 1'
#
loop_
_entity.id
_entity.type
_entity.pdbx_description
1 polymer ?
#
loop_
_entity_poly.entity_id
_entity_poly.type
_entity_poly.pdbx_seq_one_letter_code
_entity_poly.pdbx_strand_id
1 'polypeptide(L)'
;MARRPLPRILSSGSAQIARSREIARTAADSATDVLHPLITVSRGLRKLAASARVRWAATPKERRGPTLFLVAACVLVVALLPYGPLLALVTVMGAAAWKGRERRVVKTGPDEAETARLKGLYEALVPYFSVPEDPSPLFSHGGDWSGAFGEYAFDEDGRLTRLRIAYPPYFTDGDPAARARIEQLLHAKSGRGREYRFDWDEEGSRLVLSVLPALPTTV
;
A
#
# COMPACT_ATOMS: atom_id res chain seq x y z
N MET A 1 32.93 -44.69 69.59
CA MET A 1 32.13 -43.44 69.61
C MET A 1 32.05 -42.90 68.19
N ALA A 2 30.87 -42.94 67.57
CA ALA A 2 30.65 -42.53 66.19
C ALA A 2 30.06 -41.11 66.15
N ARG A 3 30.61 -40.23 65.29
CA ARG A 3 29.94 -38.99 64.88
C ARG A 3 30.15 -38.78 63.38
N ARG A 4 29.09 -39.04 62.61
CA ARG A 4 28.94 -38.73 61.18
C ARG A 4 28.71 -37.22 61.00
N PRO A 5 29.38 -36.52 60.07
CA PRO A 5 28.93 -35.22 59.58
C PRO A 5 27.91 -35.39 58.44
N LEU A 6 26.78 -34.70 58.57
CA LEU A 6 25.67 -34.66 57.61
C LEU A 6 26.02 -33.82 56.35
N PRO A 7 25.45 -34.13 55.18
CA PRO A 7 25.65 -33.35 53.96
C PRO A 7 24.84 -32.05 54.00
N ARG A 8 25.51 -30.92 53.77
CA ARG A 8 24.89 -29.60 53.64
C ARG A 8 24.42 -29.40 52.21
N ILE A 9 23.15 -29.70 51.96
CA ILE A 9 22.41 -29.25 50.79
C ILE A 9 22.06 -27.76 51.01
N LEU A 10 21.93 -27.01 49.90
CA LEU A 10 21.45 -25.61 49.74
C LEU A 10 22.55 -24.59 49.36
N SER A 11 22.87 -24.54 48.06
CA SER A 11 23.39 -23.31 47.41
C SER A 11 23.11 -23.30 45.89
N SER A 12 21.92 -23.73 45.46
CA SER A 12 21.48 -23.68 44.06
C SER A 12 20.52 -22.52 43.75
N GLY A 13 20.06 -21.78 44.76
CA GLY A 13 19.04 -20.73 44.59
C GLY A 13 19.55 -19.40 44.01
N SER A 14 20.79 -18.99 44.33
CA SER A 14 21.31 -17.67 43.92
C SER A 14 21.85 -17.63 42.48
N ALA A 15 22.32 -18.76 41.95
CA ALA A 15 22.78 -18.86 40.56
C ALA A 15 21.62 -18.74 39.55
N GLN A 16 20.42 -19.17 39.94
CA GLN A 16 19.23 -19.14 39.08
C GLN A 16 18.62 -17.73 39.00
N ILE A 17 18.79 -16.92 40.05
CA ILE A 17 18.29 -15.53 40.13
C ILE A 17 19.22 -14.54 39.40
N ALA A 18 20.53 -14.79 39.36
CA ALA A 18 21.44 -14.03 38.52
C ALA A 18 21.18 -14.29 37.02
N ARG A 19 20.94 -15.56 36.66
CA ARG A 19 20.65 -15.96 35.27
C ARG A 19 19.29 -15.47 34.77
N SER A 20 18.27 -15.36 35.62
CA SER A 20 16.97 -14.80 35.23
C SER A 20 17.01 -13.29 34.98
N ARG A 21 17.92 -12.57 35.65
CA ARG A 21 18.06 -11.12 35.52
C ARG A 21 18.85 -10.70 34.26
N GLU A 22 19.75 -11.54 33.77
CA GLU A 22 20.40 -11.36 32.45
C GLU A 22 19.43 -11.65 31.30
N ILE A 23 18.63 -12.73 31.39
CA ILE A 23 17.61 -13.04 30.38
C ILE A 23 16.54 -11.94 30.30
N ALA A 24 16.18 -11.32 31.43
CA ALA A 24 15.27 -10.18 31.46
C ALA A 24 15.84 -8.90 30.81
N ARG A 25 17.17 -8.72 30.78
CA ARG A 25 17.80 -7.61 30.06
C ARG A 25 17.94 -7.88 28.57
N THR A 26 18.23 -9.11 28.15
CA THR A 26 18.33 -9.46 26.72
C THR A 26 16.95 -9.53 26.02
N ALA A 27 15.86 -9.73 26.77
CA ALA A 27 14.50 -9.70 26.24
C ALA A 27 13.95 -8.28 26.02
N ALA A 28 14.53 -7.25 26.66
CA ALA A 28 14.09 -5.87 26.49
C ALA A 28 14.51 -5.29 25.12
N ASP A 29 15.66 -5.72 24.57
CA ASP A 29 16.14 -5.25 23.26
C ASP A 29 15.57 -6.06 22.08
N SER A 30 15.04 -7.26 22.32
CA SER A 30 14.36 -8.09 21.29
C SER A 30 12.83 -7.97 21.30
N ALA A 31 12.25 -7.10 22.12
CA ALA A 31 10.79 -6.98 22.27
C ALA A 31 10.11 -6.23 21.11
N THR A 32 10.83 -5.41 20.36
CA THR A 32 10.25 -4.60 19.28
C THR A 32 10.08 -5.38 17.98
N ASP A 33 10.84 -6.47 17.77
CA ASP A 33 10.86 -7.23 16.50
C ASP A 33 9.99 -8.51 16.52
N VAL A 34 9.58 -8.99 17.69
CA VAL A 34 8.77 -10.23 17.84
C VAL A 34 7.25 -9.94 17.86
N LEU A 35 6.86 -8.70 18.16
CA LEU A 35 5.45 -8.30 18.19
C LEU A 35 4.88 -8.04 16.79
N HIS A 36 5.70 -7.57 15.86
CA HIS A 36 5.27 -7.28 14.49
C HIS A 36 4.75 -8.53 13.73
N PRO A 37 5.40 -9.71 13.80
CA PRO A 37 4.86 -10.91 13.17
C PRO A 37 3.55 -11.39 13.83
N LEU A 38 3.40 -11.27 15.15
CA LEU A 38 2.14 -11.62 15.84
C LEU A 38 0.97 -10.70 15.46
N ILE A 39 1.23 -9.40 15.29
CA ILE A 39 0.22 -8.43 14.82
C ILE A 39 -0.18 -8.73 13.37
N THR A 40 0.78 -9.12 12.53
CA THR A 40 0.52 -9.48 11.12
C THR A 40 -0.30 -10.76 11.01
N VAL A 41 0.06 -11.81 11.77
CA VAL A 41 -0.66 -13.09 11.79
C VAL A 41 -2.08 -12.90 12.35
N SER A 42 -2.26 -12.15 13.44
CA SER A 42 -3.58 -11.89 14.01
C SER A 42 -4.49 -11.08 13.08
N ARG A 43 -3.95 -10.11 12.33
CA ARG A 43 -4.69 -9.38 11.28
C ARG A 43 -5.05 -10.30 10.10
N GLY A 44 -4.13 -11.14 9.64
CA GLY A 44 -4.38 -12.13 8.58
C GLY A 44 -5.49 -13.11 8.96
N LEU A 45 -5.45 -13.62 10.20
CA LEU A 45 -6.46 -14.51 10.75
C LEU A 45 -7.84 -13.82 10.85
N ARG A 46 -7.88 -12.55 11.27
CA ARG A 46 -9.12 -11.76 11.33
C ARG A 46 -9.73 -11.56 9.94
N LYS A 47 -8.92 -11.27 8.91
CA LYS A 47 -9.40 -11.13 7.52
C LYS A 47 -9.92 -12.46 6.95
N LEU A 48 -9.25 -13.57 7.25
CA LEU A 48 -9.71 -14.90 6.86
C LEU A 48 -11.05 -15.24 7.52
N ALA A 49 -11.17 -15.01 8.83
CA ALA A 49 -12.41 -15.21 9.58
C ALA A 49 -13.56 -14.35 9.04
N ALA A 50 -13.32 -13.06 8.72
CA ALA A 50 -14.32 -12.19 8.13
C ALA A 50 -14.78 -12.69 6.74
N SER A 51 -13.84 -13.09 5.88
CA SER A 51 -14.16 -13.63 4.55
C SER A 51 -14.92 -14.95 4.60
N ALA A 52 -14.58 -15.81 5.56
CA ALA A 52 -15.32 -17.05 5.82
C ALA A 52 -16.73 -16.75 6.32
N ARG A 53 -16.90 -15.76 7.20
CA ARG A 53 -18.21 -15.33 7.72
C ARG A 53 -19.11 -14.75 6.63
N VAL A 54 -18.57 -13.93 5.74
CA VAL A 54 -19.32 -13.36 4.59
C VAL A 54 -19.75 -14.47 3.64
N ARG A 55 -18.84 -15.41 3.30
CA ARG A 55 -19.18 -16.58 2.47
C ARG A 55 -20.22 -17.49 3.13
N TRP A 56 -20.14 -17.67 4.45
CA TRP A 56 -21.13 -18.42 5.22
C TRP A 56 -22.51 -17.76 5.20
N ALA A 57 -22.56 -16.43 5.36
CA ALA A 57 -23.80 -15.66 5.30
C ALA A 57 -24.46 -15.72 3.90
N ALA A 58 -23.65 -15.69 2.84
CA ALA A 58 -24.10 -15.83 1.46
C ALA A 58 -24.53 -17.26 1.07
N THR A 59 -24.25 -18.27 1.91
CA THR A 59 -24.60 -19.66 1.62
C THR A 59 -26.09 -19.91 1.89
N PRO A 60 -26.87 -20.43 0.91
CA PRO A 60 -28.29 -20.76 1.07
C PRO A 60 -28.54 -21.70 2.24
N LYS A 61 -29.64 -21.50 2.97
CA LYS A 61 -29.94 -22.19 4.24
C LYS A 61 -29.93 -23.73 4.11
N GLU A 62 -30.39 -24.23 2.98
CA GLU A 62 -30.42 -25.67 2.63
C GLU A 62 -29.04 -26.30 2.48
N ARG A 63 -28.02 -25.52 2.10
CA ARG A 63 -26.65 -26.02 1.89
C ARG A 63 -25.76 -25.91 3.14
N ARG A 64 -26.24 -25.27 4.21
CA ARG A 64 -25.44 -25.05 5.44
C ARG A 64 -25.15 -26.37 6.17
N GLY A 65 -26.12 -27.27 6.26
CA GLY A 65 -25.96 -28.58 6.91
C GLY A 65 -24.90 -29.47 6.26
N PRO A 66 -25.01 -29.77 4.96
CA PRO A 66 -24.00 -30.55 4.23
C PRO A 66 -22.60 -29.91 4.28
N THR A 67 -22.53 -28.58 4.24
CA THR A 67 -21.24 -27.86 4.30
C THR A 67 -20.60 -27.98 5.69
N LEU A 68 -21.37 -27.88 6.78
CA LEU A 68 -20.85 -28.11 8.14
C LEU A 68 -20.36 -29.54 8.30
N PHE A 69 -21.13 -30.53 7.82
CA PHE A 69 -20.75 -31.93 7.91
C PHE A 69 -19.44 -32.20 7.15
N LEU A 70 -19.30 -31.64 5.95
CA LEU A 70 -18.09 -31.79 5.14
C LEU A 70 -16.88 -31.12 5.80
N VAL A 71 -17.04 -29.93 6.37
CA VAL A 71 -15.96 -29.26 7.14
C VAL A 71 -15.56 -30.09 8.37
N ALA A 72 -16.53 -30.62 9.12
CA ALA A 72 -16.26 -31.46 10.28
C ALA A 72 -15.53 -32.75 9.89
N ALA A 73 -15.91 -33.38 8.77
CA ALA A 73 -15.24 -34.56 8.23
C ALA A 73 -13.79 -34.24 7.83
N CYS A 74 -13.53 -33.11 7.16
CA CYS A 74 -12.16 -32.68 6.84
C CYS A 74 -11.32 -32.44 8.10
N VAL A 75 -11.88 -31.82 9.14
CA VAL A 75 -11.18 -31.62 10.42
C VAL A 75 -10.85 -32.96 11.08
N LEU A 76 -11.79 -33.92 11.07
CA LEU A 76 -11.56 -35.25 11.62
C LEU A 76 -10.44 -35.99 10.88
N VAL A 77 -10.42 -35.93 9.55
CA VAL A 77 -9.34 -36.53 8.74
C VAL A 77 -7.99 -35.91 9.07
N VAL A 78 -7.90 -34.59 9.17
CA VAL A 78 -6.66 -33.89 9.54
C VAL A 78 -6.22 -34.25 10.96
N ALA A 79 -7.16 -34.43 11.90
CA ALA A 79 -6.84 -34.81 13.27
C ALA A 79 -6.32 -36.26 13.40
N LEU A 80 -6.79 -37.17 12.55
CA LEU A 80 -6.41 -38.58 12.55
C LEU A 80 -5.09 -38.85 11.81
N LEU A 81 -4.66 -37.93 10.93
CA LEU A 81 -3.38 -38.06 10.23
C LEU A 81 -2.20 -37.75 11.17
N PRO A 82 -1.15 -38.58 11.19
CA PRO A 82 0.08 -38.25 11.90
C PRO A 82 0.65 -36.95 11.31
N TYR A 83 0.96 -35.99 12.16
CA TYR A 83 1.39 -34.62 11.81
C TYR A 83 0.35 -33.72 11.12
N GLY A 84 -0.88 -34.20 10.90
CA GLY A 84 -1.95 -33.40 10.28
C GLY A 84 -2.24 -32.07 11.01
N PRO A 85 -2.37 -32.05 12.35
CA PRO A 85 -2.56 -30.81 13.09
C PRO A 85 -1.38 -29.82 12.97
N LEU A 86 -0.14 -30.33 12.92
CA LEU A 86 1.06 -29.52 12.74
C LEU A 86 1.13 -28.89 11.34
N LEU A 87 0.83 -29.66 10.29
CA LEU A 87 0.77 -29.16 8.92
C LEU A 87 -0.37 -28.14 8.75
N ALA A 88 -1.52 -28.37 9.39
CA ALA A 88 -2.62 -27.41 9.41
C ALA A 88 -2.19 -26.09 10.08
N LEU A 89 -1.44 -26.15 11.18
CA LEU A 89 -0.90 -24.96 11.83
C LEU A 89 0.06 -24.20 10.91
N VAL A 90 1.03 -24.89 10.30
CA VAL A 90 2.03 -24.26 9.42
C VAL A 90 1.37 -23.64 8.19
N THR A 91 0.40 -24.32 7.58
CA THR A 91 -0.34 -23.80 6.42
C THR A 91 -1.21 -22.59 6.79
N VAL A 92 -1.87 -22.59 7.95
CA VAL A 92 -2.62 -21.43 8.45
C VAL A 92 -1.68 -20.26 8.74
N MET A 93 -0.52 -20.50 9.37
CA MET A 93 0.46 -19.45 9.60
C MET A 93 1.02 -18.87 8.30
N GLY A 94 1.34 -19.71 7.32
CA GLY A 94 1.77 -19.29 5.99
C GLY A 94 0.70 -18.48 5.25
N ALA A 95 -0.56 -18.94 5.29
CA ALA A 95 -1.69 -18.23 4.69
C ALA A 95 -1.96 -16.89 5.40
N ALA A 96 -1.85 -16.84 6.73
CA ALA A 96 -2.02 -15.61 7.52
C ALA A 96 -0.89 -14.61 7.24
N ALA A 97 0.36 -15.06 7.14
CA ALA A 97 1.49 -14.22 6.74
C ALA A 97 1.30 -13.70 5.31
N TRP A 98 0.86 -14.55 4.38
CA TRP A 98 0.60 -14.16 2.99
C TRP A 98 -0.55 -13.16 2.85
N LYS A 99 -1.67 -13.39 3.55
CA LYS A 99 -2.86 -12.52 3.57
C LYS A 99 -2.65 -11.25 4.41
N GLY A 100 -1.73 -11.31 5.37
CA GLY A 100 -1.35 -10.24 6.29
C GLY A 100 -0.34 -9.28 5.69
N ARG A 101 0.38 -9.66 4.61
CA ARG A 101 1.09 -8.68 3.79
C ARG A 101 0.10 -7.63 3.31
N GLU A 102 0.23 -6.42 3.84
CA GLU A 102 -0.37 -5.23 3.26
C GLU A 102 0.20 -5.08 1.86
N ARG A 103 -0.50 -5.65 0.87
CA ARG A 103 -0.49 -5.04 -0.44
C ARG A 103 -1.10 -3.67 -0.23
N ARG A 104 -0.26 -2.63 -0.19
CA ARG A 104 -0.67 -1.22 -0.16
C ARG A 104 -1.81 -1.12 -1.16
N VAL A 105 -3.03 -0.96 -0.66
CA VAL A 105 -4.18 -0.73 -1.51
C VAL A 105 -3.90 0.66 -2.06
N VAL A 106 -3.29 0.69 -3.24
CA VAL A 106 -3.21 1.89 -4.06
C VAL A 106 -4.65 2.35 -4.16
N LYS A 107 -4.97 3.54 -3.63
CA LYS A 107 -6.27 4.18 -3.83
C LYS A 107 -6.54 4.10 -5.34
N THR A 108 -7.52 3.29 -5.73
CA THR A 108 -7.84 3.08 -7.13
C THR A 108 -8.60 4.32 -7.59
N GLY A 109 -7.87 5.25 -8.19
CA GLY A 109 -8.44 6.44 -8.80
C GLY A 109 -8.46 7.68 -7.90
N PRO A 110 -8.57 8.86 -8.53
CA PRO A 110 -8.61 10.13 -7.83
C PRO A 110 -9.94 10.31 -7.10
N ASP A 111 -9.89 10.97 -5.94
CA ASP A 111 -11.09 11.40 -5.22
C ASP A 111 -11.90 12.43 -6.04
N GLU A 112 -13.13 12.72 -5.64
CA GLU A 112 -14.01 13.66 -6.36
C GLU A 112 -13.38 15.06 -6.46
N ALA A 113 -12.73 15.51 -5.39
CA ALA A 113 -11.98 16.77 -5.38
C ALA A 113 -10.75 16.74 -6.32
N GLU A 114 -10.03 15.63 -6.37
CA GLU A 114 -8.87 15.43 -7.25
C GLU A 114 -9.30 15.40 -8.72
N THR A 115 -10.42 14.73 -9.02
CA THR A 115 -11.03 14.70 -10.34
C THR A 115 -11.46 16.10 -10.80
N ALA A 116 -12.08 16.89 -9.91
CA ALA A 116 -12.44 18.27 -10.21
C ALA A 116 -11.22 19.14 -10.51
N ARG A 117 -10.10 18.94 -9.80
CA ARG A 117 -8.83 19.63 -10.11
C ARG A 117 -8.28 19.23 -11.47
N LEU A 118 -8.26 17.94 -11.80
CA LEU A 118 -7.81 17.46 -13.12
C LEU A 118 -8.68 18.04 -14.23
N LYS A 119 -9.99 18.02 -14.07
CA LYS A 119 -10.92 18.63 -15.03
C LYS A 119 -10.68 20.12 -15.20
N GLY A 120 -10.50 20.86 -14.11
CA GLY A 120 -10.18 22.29 -14.15
C GLY A 120 -8.83 22.61 -14.81
N LEU A 121 -7.85 21.71 -14.65
CA LEU A 121 -6.55 21.82 -15.32
C LEU A 121 -6.67 21.55 -16.83
N TYR A 122 -7.38 20.50 -17.20
CA TYR A 122 -7.66 20.15 -18.59
C TYR A 122 -8.35 21.31 -19.32
N GLU A 123 -9.42 21.85 -18.72
CA GLU A 123 -10.16 22.98 -19.28
C GLU A 123 -9.30 24.22 -19.49
N ALA A 124 -8.33 24.47 -18.60
CA ALA A 124 -7.40 25.57 -18.72
C ALA A 124 -6.37 25.40 -19.84
N LEU A 125 -6.09 24.15 -20.26
CA LEU A 125 -5.17 23.82 -21.34
C LEU A 125 -5.83 23.87 -22.73
N VAL A 126 -7.16 23.74 -22.80
CA VAL A 126 -7.93 23.77 -24.06
C VAL A 126 -7.56 24.97 -24.95
N PRO A 127 -7.45 26.22 -24.47
CA PRO A 127 -7.13 27.36 -25.33
C PRO A 127 -5.74 27.30 -25.98
N TYR A 128 -4.83 26.47 -25.47
CA TYR A 128 -3.45 26.37 -25.97
C TYR A 128 -3.21 25.12 -26.81
N PHE A 129 -3.95 24.05 -26.55
CA PHE A 129 -3.80 22.77 -27.24
C PHE A 129 -4.97 22.45 -28.19
N SER A 130 -6.01 23.26 -28.26
CA SER A 130 -7.12 23.06 -29.19
C SER A 130 -6.98 23.94 -30.42
N VAL A 131 -7.27 23.37 -31.58
CA VAL A 131 -7.24 24.04 -32.88
C VAL A 131 -8.57 23.72 -33.59
N PRO A 132 -9.32 24.72 -34.11
CA PRO A 132 -10.66 24.52 -34.64
C PRO A 132 -10.73 23.64 -35.89
N GLU A 133 -9.61 23.45 -36.59
CA GLU A 133 -9.47 22.62 -37.77
C GLU A 133 -9.28 21.12 -37.46
N ASP A 134 -9.07 20.74 -36.19
CA ASP A 134 -8.91 19.35 -35.78
C ASP A 134 -10.29 18.65 -35.67
N PRO A 135 -10.55 17.58 -36.46
CA PRO A 135 -11.82 16.87 -36.41
C PRO A 135 -12.00 16.02 -35.14
N SER A 136 -10.94 15.76 -34.38
CA SER A 136 -10.99 14.96 -33.14
C SER A 136 -9.95 15.47 -32.13
N PRO A 137 -10.14 16.68 -31.59
CA PRO A 137 -9.14 17.32 -30.74
C PRO A 137 -9.02 16.60 -29.40
N LEU A 138 -7.79 16.31 -29.00
CA LEU A 138 -7.47 15.75 -27.68
C LEU A 138 -7.93 16.67 -26.54
N PHE A 139 -7.91 17.99 -26.80
CA PHE A 139 -8.39 19.02 -25.88
C PHE A 139 -9.62 19.72 -26.45
N SER A 140 -10.77 19.54 -25.80
CA SER A 140 -12.02 20.22 -26.13
C SER A 140 -12.75 20.67 -24.86
N HIS A 141 -13.47 21.79 -24.93
CA HIS A 141 -14.27 22.26 -23.80
C HIS A 141 -15.33 21.22 -23.43
N GLY A 142 -15.35 20.80 -22.17
CA GLY A 142 -16.23 19.72 -21.71
C GLY A 142 -15.84 18.31 -22.19
N GLY A 143 -14.68 18.16 -22.83
CA GLY A 143 -14.09 16.87 -23.20
C GLY A 143 -13.64 16.05 -21.99
N ASP A 144 -13.25 14.80 -22.27
CA ASP A 144 -12.72 13.90 -21.24
C ASP A 144 -11.21 14.11 -21.06
N TRP A 145 -10.80 14.35 -19.82
CA TRP A 145 -9.40 14.51 -19.45
C TRP A 145 -8.63 13.19 -19.43
N SER A 146 -9.33 12.05 -19.35
CA SER A 146 -8.71 10.72 -19.19
C SER A 146 -7.80 10.32 -20.36
N GLY A 147 -8.12 10.78 -21.58
CA GLY A 147 -7.30 10.52 -22.77
C GLY A 147 -6.04 11.41 -22.84
N ALA A 148 -6.09 12.61 -22.27
CA ALA A 148 -4.98 13.55 -22.27
C ALA A 148 -4.00 13.32 -21.11
N PHE A 149 -4.50 12.85 -19.95
CA PHE A 149 -3.69 12.65 -18.76
C PHE A 149 -3.42 11.16 -18.49
N GLY A 150 -2.23 10.70 -18.87
CA GLY A 150 -1.87 9.28 -18.81
C GLY A 150 -1.33 8.80 -17.45
N GLU A 151 -0.74 9.68 -16.63
CA GLU A 151 -0.33 9.36 -15.25
C GLU A 151 -0.56 10.57 -14.37
N TYR A 152 -1.08 10.37 -13.17
CA TYR A 152 -1.23 11.41 -12.16
C TYR A 152 -0.99 10.84 -10.77
N ALA A 153 -0.44 11.65 -9.89
CA ALA A 153 -0.26 11.33 -8.48
C ALA A 153 -0.57 12.56 -7.63
N PHE A 154 -1.17 12.31 -6.47
CA PHE A 154 -1.51 13.31 -5.47
C PHE A 154 -0.77 13.01 -4.15
N ASP A 155 -0.51 14.04 -3.35
CA ASP A 155 -0.05 13.89 -1.97
C ASP A 155 -1.22 13.69 -0.99
N GLU A 156 -0.90 13.58 0.30
CA GLU A 156 -1.91 13.40 1.36
C GLU A 156 -2.87 14.59 1.49
N ASP A 157 -2.45 15.77 1.03
CA ASP A 157 -3.25 17.00 1.00
C ASP A 157 -4.09 17.14 -0.29
N GLY A 158 -4.05 16.15 -1.18
CA GLY A 158 -4.77 16.16 -2.46
C GLY A 158 -4.21 17.15 -3.47
N ARG A 159 -2.92 17.51 -3.35
CA ARG A 159 -2.19 18.34 -4.32
C ARG A 159 -1.44 17.46 -5.30
N LEU A 160 -1.32 17.94 -6.53
CA LEU A 160 -0.67 17.22 -7.62
C LEU A 160 0.84 17.11 -7.36
N THR A 161 1.37 15.89 -7.32
CA THR A 161 2.81 15.61 -7.16
C THR A 161 3.45 15.14 -8.46
N ARG A 162 2.68 14.49 -9.33
CA ARG A 162 3.11 14.10 -10.67
C ARG A 162 1.93 14.16 -11.63
N LEU A 163 2.16 14.62 -12.85
CA LEU A 163 1.19 14.59 -13.93
C LEU A 163 1.89 14.42 -15.26
N ARG A 164 1.38 13.53 -16.10
CA ARG A 164 1.84 13.33 -17.47
C ARG A 164 0.71 13.71 -18.41
N ILE A 165 0.99 14.68 -19.26
CA ILE A 165 0.09 15.28 -20.22
C ILE A 165 0.57 14.88 -21.62
N ALA A 166 -0.28 14.26 -22.41
CA ALA A 166 -0.07 14.15 -23.85
C ALA A 166 -0.52 15.46 -24.50
N TYR A 167 0.34 16.07 -25.30
CA TYR A 167 -0.02 17.25 -26.08
C TYR A 167 -0.14 16.89 -27.57
N PRO A 168 -0.94 17.64 -28.35
CA PRO A 168 -1.11 17.35 -29.76
C PRO A 168 0.17 17.61 -30.57
N PRO A 169 0.39 16.87 -31.67
CA PRO A 169 1.62 16.97 -32.46
C PRO A 169 1.79 18.32 -33.18
N TYR A 170 0.72 19.11 -33.30
CA TYR A 170 0.76 20.45 -33.88
C TYR A 170 1.16 21.54 -32.87
N PHE A 171 1.26 21.21 -31.58
CA PHE A 171 1.75 22.16 -30.59
C PHE A 171 3.23 22.47 -30.88
N THR A 172 3.56 23.75 -30.92
CA THR A 172 4.93 24.22 -31.17
C THR A 172 5.78 24.06 -29.91
N ASP A 173 6.09 22.82 -29.54
CA ASP A 173 7.01 22.56 -28.45
C ASP A 173 8.39 23.16 -28.72
N GLY A 174 8.89 23.22 -29.95
CA GLY A 174 10.15 23.89 -30.29
C GLY A 174 10.25 25.39 -29.93
N ASP A 175 9.14 26.07 -29.62
CA ASP A 175 9.13 27.49 -29.19
C ASP A 175 9.25 27.61 -27.65
N PRO A 176 10.36 28.18 -27.12
CA PRO A 176 10.51 28.40 -25.68
C PRO A 176 9.41 29.26 -25.06
N ALA A 177 8.85 30.22 -25.81
CA ALA A 177 7.77 31.06 -25.32
C ALA A 177 6.45 30.27 -25.17
N ALA A 178 6.19 29.33 -26.08
CA ALA A 178 5.05 28.41 -25.97
C ALA A 178 5.19 27.49 -24.75
N ARG A 179 6.37 26.90 -24.52
CA ARG A 179 6.63 26.09 -23.31
C ARG A 179 6.42 26.90 -22.04
N ALA A 180 7.02 28.09 -21.96
CA ALA A 180 6.94 28.94 -20.78
C ALA A 180 5.48 29.32 -20.41
N ARG A 181 4.62 29.56 -21.40
CA ARG A 181 3.19 29.82 -21.16
C ARG A 181 2.48 28.63 -20.51
N ILE A 182 2.74 27.42 -20.97
CA ILE A 182 2.16 26.20 -20.40
C ILE A 182 2.69 25.96 -18.98
N GLU A 183 4.00 26.09 -18.78
CA GLU A 183 4.62 25.90 -17.46
C GLU A 183 4.07 26.91 -16.43
N GLN A 184 3.91 28.18 -16.84
CA GLN A 184 3.32 29.22 -15.99
C GLN A 184 1.86 28.90 -15.64
N LEU A 185 1.08 28.43 -16.61
CA LEU A 185 -0.31 28.01 -16.38
C LEU A 185 -0.38 26.84 -15.39
N LEU A 186 0.44 25.82 -15.58
CA LEU A 186 0.49 24.63 -14.71
C LEU A 186 0.91 25.04 -13.29
N HIS A 187 1.94 25.89 -13.15
CA HIS A 187 2.31 26.45 -11.85
C HIS A 187 1.15 27.16 -11.15
N ALA A 188 0.41 28.01 -11.87
CA ALA A 188 -0.70 28.76 -11.31
C ALA A 188 -1.88 27.86 -10.88
N LYS A 189 -2.14 26.78 -11.64
CA LYS A 189 -3.28 25.89 -11.39
C LYS A 189 -2.99 24.75 -10.41
N SER A 190 -1.73 24.31 -10.30
CA SER A 190 -1.35 23.21 -9.41
C SER A 190 -1.07 23.64 -7.96
N GLY A 191 -0.98 24.95 -7.68
CA GLY A 191 -1.04 25.51 -6.32
C GLY A 191 0.23 25.32 -5.47
N ARG A 192 1.35 24.89 -6.06
CA ARG A 192 2.62 24.60 -5.36
C ARG A 192 3.80 25.49 -5.80
N GLY A 193 3.52 26.60 -6.48
CA GLY A 193 4.56 27.56 -6.89
C GLY A 193 5.72 26.88 -7.63
N ARG A 194 6.96 27.22 -7.29
CA ARG A 194 8.21 26.81 -7.98
C ARG A 194 8.72 25.39 -7.65
N GLU A 195 7.92 24.55 -7.03
CA GLU A 195 8.34 23.19 -6.63
C GLU A 195 8.25 22.15 -7.76
N TYR A 196 7.68 22.55 -8.90
CA TYR A 196 7.50 21.68 -10.06
C TYR A 196 8.69 21.73 -11.01
N ARG A 197 9.15 20.54 -11.42
CA ARG A 197 10.01 20.31 -12.58
C ARG A 197 9.13 19.89 -13.76
N PHE A 198 9.37 20.51 -14.90
CA PHE A 198 8.80 20.13 -16.18
C PHE A 198 9.84 19.39 -17.01
N ASP A 199 9.41 18.28 -17.59
CA ASP A 199 10.21 17.47 -18.50
C ASP A 199 9.41 17.32 -19.81
N TRP A 200 9.95 17.88 -20.89
CA TRP A 200 9.35 17.86 -22.21
C TRP A 200 9.97 16.73 -23.03
N ASP A 201 9.16 15.71 -23.33
CA ASP A 201 9.47 14.61 -24.25
C ASP A 201 8.91 14.97 -25.63
N GLU A 202 9.73 15.67 -26.42
CA GLU A 202 9.40 16.15 -27.77
C GLU A 202 9.09 14.98 -28.72
N GLU A 203 9.87 13.88 -28.64
CA GLU A 203 9.68 12.68 -29.46
C GLU A 203 8.34 11.99 -29.17
N GLY A 204 7.93 11.97 -27.90
CA GLY A 204 6.69 11.36 -27.46
C GLY A 204 5.48 12.29 -27.44
N SER A 205 5.65 13.58 -27.75
CA SER A 205 4.65 14.64 -27.53
C SER A 205 4.06 14.62 -26.11
N ARG A 206 4.93 14.53 -25.11
CA ARG A 206 4.54 14.40 -23.70
C ARG A 206 5.21 15.43 -22.81
N LEU A 207 4.44 15.97 -21.88
CA LEU A 207 4.92 16.83 -20.81
C LEU A 207 4.73 16.12 -19.46
N VAL A 208 5.81 15.97 -18.72
CA VAL A 208 5.78 15.43 -17.36
C VAL A 208 6.06 16.54 -16.36
N LEU A 209 5.06 16.84 -15.53
CA LEU A 209 5.21 17.65 -14.32
C LEU A 209 5.50 16.73 -13.13
N SER A 210 6.50 17.06 -12.32
CA SER A 210 6.85 16.33 -11.10
C SER A 210 7.34 17.27 -10.01
N VAL A 211 7.01 16.97 -8.75
CA VAL A 211 7.57 17.68 -7.58
C VAL A 211 8.93 17.07 -7.25
N LEU A 212 9.93 17.93 -7.00
CA LEU A 212 11.23 17.44 -6.54
C LEU A 212 11.11 16.80 -5.14
N PRO A 213 11.78 15.67 -4.90
CA PRO A 213 11.85 15.11 -3.56
C PRO A 213 12.52 16.09 -2.60
N ALA A 214 12.09 16.08 -1.33
CA ALA A 214 12.75 16.87 -0.29
C ALA A 214 14.25 16.53 -0.24
N LEU A 215 15.09 17.56 -0.06
CA LEU A 215 16.52 17.36 0.09
C LEU A 215 16.78 16.42 1.28
N PRO A 216 17.69 15.45 1.16
CA PRO A 216 18.02 14.55 2.26
C PRO A 216 18.56 15.37 3.44
N THR A 217 17.92 15.23 4.60
CA THR A 217 18.29 15.91 5.85
C THR A 217 19.35 15.16 6.66
N THR A 218 19.95 14.10 6.10
CA THR A 218 21.05 13.37 6.73
C THR A 218 22.33 14.19 6.62
N VAL A 219 22.67 14.86 7.72
CA VAL A 219 24.00 15.40 8.03
C VAL A 219 24.79 14.34 8.79
#